data_AF-A0A6A4W9P1-F1
#
_entry.id   AF-A0A6A4W9P1-F1
#
_cell.length_a   1.000
_cell.length_b   1.000
_cell.length_c   1.000
_cell.angle_alpha   90.00
_cell.angle_beta   90.00
_cell.angle_gamma   90.00
#
_symmetry.space_group_name_H-M   'P 1'
#
loop_
_entity.id
_entity.type
_entity.pdbx_description
1 polymer ?
#
loop_
_entity_poly.entity_id
_entity_poly.type
_entity_poly.pdbx_seq_one_letter_code
_entity_poly.pdbx_strand_id
1 'polypeptide(L)'
;MGEHCARVRKKTKPRIAQLRKMTGRSWGLREPQLRVVANGYIRGALEYAAAAWLPAASESYVELLEMEMRAAARVITGCPVSTPRDPLLAEAGLVPVRARRNLLAARLSCLAASQRSGDPLRAVAEATAPRRLRTTTGWRDTGARALVSAGVRDVPVEERLHVTIPPWIDDTRVQFRLDIGNHISRTAPPDVRQERAEEHLATLPDDAVWVWSDGSAEGGVSAGGIGALITLPSGEEHELRAPAGRICSSTRAELVAIRGALEMLLRLEGGLAESPVIVCADSQAALATLASGAGSQATALGAAVWRLLLALTDGGRRVFMQWIPAHCGIPGNERADVLAKEASSLSQDAVPTDVRSMVKAVGRSATKAWRRSWPDSFFKTIMGDRMPMPVLLESRDEAVNVHQLRAGHWSRSQSYLHRIGRRPERDCPQCSDLACPAARCLVCREGPDTPEHVLLRCPCLAGARLRLLGNIRPDPTQLRDGGAVAALSRGYLSHQQPLGYGRP
;
A
#
# COMPACT_ATOMS: atom_id res chain seq x y z
N MET A 1 -4.31 -22.12 -23.51
CA MET A 1 -3.75 -20.91 -22.84
C MET A 1 -3.50 -19.75 -23.80
N GLY A 2 -2.80 -19.97 -24.94
CA GLY A 2 -2.47 -18.89 -25.86
C GLY A 2 -3.66 -18.09 -26.40
N GLU A 3 -4.73 -18.77 -26.81
CA GLU A 3 -5.97 -18.13 -27.27
C GLU A 3 -6.61 -17.24 -26.17
N HIS A 4 -6.57 -17.70 -24.92
CA HIS A 4 -7.06 -16.91 -23.78
C HIS A 4 -6.25 -15.64 -23.61
N CYS A 5 -4.91 -15.72 -23.56
CA CYS A 5 -4.05 -14.54 -23.45
C CYS A 5 -4.22 -13.58 -24.64
N ALA A 6 -4.37 -14.08 -25.86
CA ALA A 6 -4.65 -13.26 -27.04
C ALA A 6 -5.98 -12.52 -26.93
N ARG A 7 -7.04 -13.19 -26.47
CA ARG A 7 -8.35 -12.60 -26.21
C ARG A 7 -8.32 -11.55 -25.11
N VAL A 8 -7.58 -11.79 -24.02
CA VAL A 8 -7.36 -10.79 -22.96
C VAL A 8 -6.71 -9.54 -23.54
N ARG A 9 -5.66 -9.67 -24.35
CA ARG A 9 -5.02 -8.53 -25.02
C ARG A 9 -5.98 -7.77 -25.95
N LYS A 10 -6.78 -8.49 -26.74
CA LYS A 10 -7.80 -7.89 -27.62
C LYS A 10 -8.79 -7.04 -26.82
N LYS A 11 -9.11 -7.43 -25.58
CA LYS A 11 -9.95 -6.64 -24.65
C LYS A 11 -9.20 -5.46 -24.01
N THR A 12 -7.91 -5.60 -23.71
CA THR A 12 -7.12 -4.58 -23.00
C THR A 12 -6.66 -3.44 -23.90
N LYS A 13 -6.29 -3.70 -25.16
CA LYS A 13 -5.78 -2.68 -26.09
C LYS A 13 -6.73 -1.49 -26.29
N PRO A 14 -8.04 -1.68 -26.55
CA PRO A 14 -8.98 -0.56 -26.66
C PRO A 14 -9.06 0.29 -25.39
N ARG A 15 -8.96 -0.34 -24.20
CA ARG A 15 -8.99 0.36 -22.91
C ARG A 15 -7.76 1.26 -22.72
N ILE A 16 -6.59 0.79 -23.15
CA ILE A 16 -5.36 1.62 -23.16
C ILE A 16 -5.49 2.78 -24.15
N ALA A 17 -6.10 2.54 -25.32
CA ALA A 17 -6.35 3.62 -26.29
C ALA A 17 -7.31 4.68 -25.72
N GLN A 18 -8.33 4.27 -24.96
CA GLN A 18 -9.22 5.19 -24.25
C GLN A 18 -8.48 5.96 -23.15
N LEU A 19 -7.66 5.30 -22.33
CA LEU A 19 -6.81 5.98 -21.34
C LEU A 19 -5.93 7.06 -21.99
N ARG A 20 -5.36 6.77 -23.17
CA ARG A 20 -4.56 7.73 -23.93
C ARG A 20 -5.37 8.95 -24.41
N LYS A 21 -6.67 8.81 -24.65
CA LYS A 21 -7.54 9.95 -25.04
C LYS A 21 -7.88 10.86 -23.86
N MET A 22 -7.74 10.39 -22.62
CA MET A 22 -8.02 11.18 -21.41
C MET A 22 -6.88 12.12 -21.02
N THR A 23 -5.76 12.09 -21.75
CA THR A 23 -4.56 12.81 -21.35
C THR A 23 -3.65 13.14 -22.52
N GLY A 24 -3.05 14.33 -22.49
CA GLY A 24 -2.00 14.78 -23.41
C GLY A 24 -0.65 14.91 -22.71
N ARG A 25 0.27 15.70 -23.28
CA ARG A 25 1.52 16.07 -22.60
C ARG A 25 1.33 17.20 -21.58
N SER A 26 0.49 18.18 -21.90
CA SER A 26 0.24 19.38 -21.08
C SER A 26 -1.19 19.49 -20.52
N TRP A 27 -2.09 18.57 -20.85
CA TRP A 27 -3.51 18.64 -20.49
C TRP A 27 -4.08 17.27 -20.09
N GLY A 28 -5.26 17.27 -19.47
CA GLY A 28 -6.03 16.08 -19.11
C GLY A 28 -5.71 15.54 -17.72
N LEU A 29 -5.99 14.26 -17.50
CA LEU A 29 -5.84 13.64 -16.18
C LEU A 29 -4.39 13.64 -15.68
N ARG A 30 -4.24 13.82 -14.36
CA ARG A 30 -2.96 13.75 -13.65
C ARG A 30 -2.56 12.31 -13.36
N GLU A 31 -1.30 12.11 -13.01
CA GLU A 31 -0.72 10.78 -12.75
C GLU A 31 -1.54 9.92 -11.76
N PRO A 32 -1.98 10.42 -10.58
CA PRO A 32 -2.76 9.61 -9.65
C PRO A 32 -4.09 9.14 -10.25
N GLN A 33 -4.78 10.01 -11.00
CA GLN A 33 -6.05 9.70 -11.66
C GLN A 33 -5.85 8.66 -12.77
N LEU A 34 -4.84 8.83 -13.62
CA LEU A 34 -4.51 7.86 -14.66
C LEU A 34 -4.15 6.48 -14.08
N ARG A 35 -3.43 6.46 -12.95
CA ARG A 35 -3.08 5.23 -12.25
C ARG A 35 -4.31 4.52 -11.67
N VAL A 36 -5.28 5.27 -11.13
CA VAL A 36 -6.57 4.72 -10.67
C VAL A 36 -7.31 4.07 -11.83
N VAL A 37 -7.47 4.78 -12.96
CA VAL A 37 -8.12 4.24 -14.16
C VAL A 37 -7.37 3.01 -14.69
N ALA A 38 -6.03 3.05 -14.75
CA ALA A 38 -5.24 1.92 -15.21
C ALA A 38 -5.39 0.68 -14.31
N ASN A 39 -5.42 0.84 -12.99
CA ASN A 39 -5.60 -0.28 -12.07
C ASN A 39 -7.03 -0.85 -12.10
N GLY A 40 -8.06 0.01 -12.12
CA GLY A 40 -9.45 -0.43 -12.14
C GLY A 40 -9.89 -0.97 -13.50
N TYR A 41 -9.71 -0.17 -14.55
CA TYR A 41 -10.29 -0.44 -15.86
C TYR A 41 -9.41 -1.33 -16.76
N ILE A 42 -8.09 -1.10 -16.79
CA ILE A 42 -7.18 -1.86 -17.67
C ILE A 42 -6.73 -3.16 -16.99
N ARG A 43 -6.14 -3.04 -15.81
CA ARG A 43 -5.64 -4.20 -15.05
C ARG A 43 -6.77 -5.11 -14.60
N GLY A 44 -7.94 -4.56 -14.21
CA GLY A 44 -9.12 -5.38 -13.90
C GLY A 44 -9.55 -6.31 -15.03
N ALA A 45 -9.48 -5.87 -16.31
CA ALA A 45 -9.71 -6.75 -17.45
C ALA A 45 -8.58 -7.75 -17.68
N LEU A 46 -7.34 -7.30 -17.52
CA LEU A 46 -6.15 -8.11 -17.76
C LEU A 46 -6.02 -9.24 -16.74
N GLU A 47 -6.40 -8.99 -15.49
CA GLU A 47 -6.24 -9.91 -14.36
C GLU A 47 -7.55 -10.57 -13.92
N TYR A 48 -8.63 -10.46 -14.71
CA TYR A 48 -9.89 -11.13 -14.39
C TYR A 48 -9.69 -12.65 -14.29
N ALA A 49 -10.05 -13.22 -13.13
CA ALA A 49 -9.83 -14.62 -12.78
C ALA A 49 -8.36 -15.09 -12.91
N ALA A 50 -7.38 -14.17 -12.96
CA ALA A 50 -5.99 -14.51 -13.25
C ALA A 50 -5.34 -15.43 -12.23
N ALA A 51 -5.83 -15.47 -10.99
CA ALA A 51 -5.36 -16.44 -10.01
C ALA A 51 -5.50 -17.90 -10.48
N ALA A 52 -6.51 -18.21 -11.30
CA ALA A 52 -6.74 -19.58 -11.79
C ALA A 52 -5.86 -19.96 -12.99
N TRP A 53 -5.61 -19.02 -13.91
CA TRP A 53 -4.96 -19.33 -15.20
C TRP A 53 -3.55 -18.76 -15.36
N LEU A 54 -3.23 -17.62 -14.76
CA LEU A 54 -1.92 -16.96 -14.90
C LEU A 54 -0.75 -17.79 -14.34
N PRO A 55 -0.90 -18.56 -13.23
CA PRO A 55 0.14 -19.48 -12.76
C PRO A 55 0.55 -20.55 -13.78
N ALA A 56 -0.38 -20.95 -14.66
CA ALA A 56 -0.15 -21.93 -15.71
C ALA A 56 0.28 -21.30 -17.05
N ALA A 57 0.36 -19.97 -17.13
CA ALA A 57 0.81 -19.28 -18.33
C ALA A 57 2.35 -19.33 -18.45
N SER A 58 2.85 -19.64 -19.65
CA SER A 58 4.29 -19.60 -19.94
C SER A 58 4.82 -18.17 -19.90
N GLU A 59 6.14 -18.02 -19.70
CA GLU A 59 6.79 -16.70 -19.64
C GLU A 59 6.56 -15.86 -20.90
N SER A 60 6.49 -16.49 -22.08
CA SER A 60 6.16 -15.79 -23.33
C SER A 60 4.77 -15.16 -23.29
N TYR A 61 3.77 -15.86 -22.75
CA TYR A 61 2.41 -15.31 -22.61
C TYR A 61 2.32 -14.25 -21.52
N VAL A 62 3.04 -14.42 -20.40
CA VAL A 62 3.13 -13.39 -19.37
C VAL A 62 3.77 -12.12 -19.94
N GLU A 63 4.82 -12.24 -20.75
CA GLU A 63 5.46 -11.09 -21.42
C GLU A 63 4.48 -10.35 -22.33
N LEU A 64 3.54 -11.04 -22.99
CA LEU A 64 2.51 -10.37 -23.78
C LEU A 64 1.61 -9.48 -22.92
N LEU A 65 1.29 -9.90 -21.69
CA LEU A 65 0.51 -9.10 -20.74
C LEU A 65 1.34 -7.94 -20.16
N GLU A 66 2.63 -8.16 -19.90
CA GLU A 66 3.57 -7.12 -19.46
C GLU A 66 3.75 -6.03 -20.52
N MET A 67 3.67 -6.35 -21.81
CA MET A 67 3.66 -5.36 -22.88
C MET A 67 2.46 -4.41 -22.77
N GLU A 68 1.26 -4.94 -22.51
CA GLU A 68 0.06 -4.11 -22.35
C GLU A 68 0.14 -3.25 -21.08
N MET A 69 0.65 -3.80 -19.97
CA MET A 69 0.88 -3.01 -18.75
C MET A 69 1.92 -1.91 -18.94
N ARG A 70 3.02 -2.17 -19.69
CA ARG A 70 3.99 -1.12 -20.05
C ARG A 70 3.37 -0.07 -20.97
N ALA A 71 2.47 -0.44 -21.87
CA ALA A 71 1.74 0.53 -22.68
C ALA A 71 0.86 1.45 -21.83
N ALA A 72 0.19 0.93 -20.79
CA ALA A 72 -0.53 1.74 -19.82
C ALA A 72 0.41 2.63 -18.99
N ALA A 73 1.53 2.09 -18.49
CA ALA A 73 2.54 2.86 -17.76
C ALA A 73 3.09 4.05 -18.55
N ARG A 74 3.30 3.90 -19.86
CA ARG A 74 3.72 5.02 -20.72
C ARG A 74 2.66 6.11 -20.84
N VAL A 75 1.38 5.77 -20.81
CA VAL A 75 0.31 6.79 -20.79
C VAL A 75 0.30 7.53 -19.45
N ILE A 76 0.49 6.83 -18.33
CA ILE A 76 0.55 7.43 -17.00
C ILE A 76 1.71 8.43 -16.90
N THR A 77 2.91 7.95 -17.22
CA THR A 77 4.18 8.67 -17.02
C THR A 77 4.57 9.60 -18.16
N GLY A 78 4.00 9.43 -19.35
CA GLY A 78 4.45 10.08 -20.58
C GLY A 78 5.81 9.61 -21.09
N CYS A 79 6.39 8.54 -20.52
CA CYS A 79 7.70 8.03 -20.92
C CYS A 79 7.72 7.48 -22.35
N PRO A 80 8.82 7.68 -23.11
CA PRO A 80 8.95 7.18 -24.48
C PRO A 80 8.96 5.65 -24.56
N VAL A 81 8.78 5.11 -25.77
CA VAL A 81 8.72 3.65 -26.01
C VAL A 81 10.01 2.94 -25.57
N SER A 82 11.15 3.62 -25.74
CA SER A 82 12.49 3.13 -25.40
C SER A 82 12.82 3.11 -23.91
N THR A 83 11.95 3.63 -23.03
CA THR A 83 12.23 3.66 -21.59
C THR A 83 12.37 2.23 -21.05
N PRO A 84 13.38 1.95 -20.19
CA PRO A 84 13.61 0.63 -19.62
C PRO A 84 12.40 0.14 -18.82
N ARG A 85 12.22 -1.18 -18.80
CA ARG A 85 10.98 -1.85 -18.35
C ARG A 85 10.67 -1.57 -16.89
N ASP A 86 11.64 -1.78 -16.01
CA ASP A 86 11.46 -1.64 -14.57
C ASP A 86 11.35 -0.19 -14.11
N PRO A 87 12.22 0.76 -14.54
CA PRO A 87 12.03 2.19 -14.27
C PRO A 87 10.66 2.70 -14.71
N LEU A 88 10.20 2.31 -15.91
CA LEU A 88 8.90 2.71 -16.43
C LEU A 88 7.74 2.25 -15.53
N LEU A 89 7.74 0.98 -15.12
CA LEU A 89 6.70 0.42 -14.26
C LEU A 89 6.76 1.01 -12.84
N ALA A 90 7.98 1.24 -12.32
CA ALA A 90 8.20 1.83 -11.02
C ALA A 90 7.73 3.28 -10.95
N GLU A 91 8.10 4.12 -11.93
CA GLU A 91 7.63 5.50 -12.07
C GLU A 91 6.11 5.57 -12.21
N ALA A 92 5.49 4.62 -12.92
CA ALA A 92 4.03 4.56 -13.05
C ALA A 92 3.31 4.08 -11.78
N GLY A 93 4.04 3.60 -10.77
CA GLY A 93 3.46 2.94 -9.58
C GLY A 93 2.73 1.65 -9.91
N LEU A 94 3.17 0.90 -10.94
CA LEU A 94 2.55 -0.34 -11.39
C LEU A 94 3.48 -1.54 -11.14
N VAL A 95 3.05 -2.44 -10.26
CA VAL A 95 3.76 -3.72 -10.05
C VAL A 95 3.66 -4.61 -11.32
N PRO A 96 4.75 -5.26 -11.77
CA PRO A 96 4.73 -6.14 -12.94
C PRO A 96 3.74 -7.30 -12.81
N VAL A 97 3.20 -7.77 -13.94
CA VAL A 97 2.28 -8.93 -14.01
C VAL A 97 2.95 -10.18 -13.40
N ARG A 98 4.25 -10.38 -13.63
CA ARG A 98 5.02 -11.50 -13.03
C ARG A 98 4.99 -11.51 -11.52
N ALA A 99 5.24 -10.36 -10.88
CA ALA A 99 5.18 -10.25 -9.42
C ALA A 99 3.74 -10.46 -8.92
N ARG A 100 2.75 -9.98 -9.69
CA ARG A 100 1.33 -10.18 -9.37
C ARG A 100 0.84 -11.63 -9.54
N ARG A 101 1.42 -12.42 -10.46
CA ARG A 101 1.12 -13.87 -10.60
C ARG A 101 1.25 -14.60 -9.27
N ASN A 102 2.36 -14.38 -8.57
CA ASN A 102 2.64 -15.02 -7.28
C ASN A 102 1.64 -14.58 -6.21
N LEU A 103 1.34 -13.28 -6.16
CA LEU A 103 0.38 -12.70 -5.24
C LEU A 103 -1.05 -13.22 -5.46
N LEU A 104 -1.50 -13.28 -6.71
CA LEU A 104 -2.84 -13.77 -7.07
C LEU A 104 -3.00 -15.26 -6.77
N ALA A 105 -1.97 -16.06 -7.05
CA ALA A 105 -1.95 -17.48 -6.69
C ALA A 105 -2.05 -17.68 -5.18
N ALA A 106 -1.23 -16.96 -4.39
CA ALA A 106 -1.29 -17.00 -2.94
C ALA A 106 -2.65 -16.54 -2.40
N ARG A 107 -3.25 -15.50 -3.00
CA ARG A 107 -4.60 -15.05 -2.64
C ARG A 107 -5.62 -16.18 -2.80
N LEU A 108 -5.60 -16.92 -3.92
CA LEU A 108 -6.52 -18.03 -4.12
C LEU A 108 -6.26 -19.18 -3.14
N SER A 109 -5.00 -19.48 -2.83
CA SER A 109 -4.64 -20.44 -1.78
C SER A 109 -5.17 -20.05 -0.40
N CYS A 110 -4.98 -18.81 0.03
CA CYS A 110 -5.50 -18.34 1.31
C CYS A 110 -7.03 -18.29 1.30
N LEU A 111 -7.67 -17.87 0.20
CA LEU A 111 -9.13 -17.88 0.08
C LEU A 111 -9.72 -19.29 0.19
N ALA A 112 -9.06 -20.29 -0.39
CA ALA A 112 -9.49 -21.68 -0.26
C ALA A 112 -9.27 -22.21 1.16
N ALA A 113 -8.13 -21.90 1.78
CA ALA A 113 -7.85 -22.28 3.17
C ALA A 113 -8.82 -21.63 4.18
N SER A 114 -9.32 -20.43 3.88
CA SER A 114 -10.30 -19.73 4.74
C SER A 114 -11.71 -20.30 4.68
N GLN A 115 -12.04 -21.24 3.79
CA GLN A 115 -13.37 -21.84 3.76
C GLN A 115 -13.53 -22.88 4.87
N ARG A 116 -14.78 -23.16 5.24
CA ARG A 116 -15.16 -24.28 6.13
C ARG A 116 -14.60 -25.62 5.66
N SER A 117 -14.43 -26.52 6.61
CA SER A 117 -14.18 -27.93 6.32
C SER A 117 -15.32 -28.50 5.46
N GLY A 118 -14.98 -29.26 4.42
CA GLY A 118 -15.94 -29.83 3.45
C GLY A 118 -16.29 -28.92 2.27
N ASP A 119 -15.85 -27.65 2.24
CA ASP A 119 -16.06 -26.78 1.09
C ASP A 119 -15.30 -27.31 -0.15
N PRO A 120 -15.93 -27.38 -1.35
CA PRO A 120 -15.28 -27.90 -2.55
C PRO A 120 -14.00 -27.15 -2.94
N LEU A 121 -13.93 -25.84 -2.75
CA LEU A 121 -12.74 -25.05 -3.06
C LEU A 121 -11.58 -25.40 -2.13
N ARG A 122 -11.87 -25.60 -0.84
CA ARG A 122 -10.86 -26.05 0.14
C ARG A 122 -10.38 -27.46 -0.17
N ALA A 123 -11.30 -28.39 -0.45
CA ALA A 123 -10.95 -29.74 -0.88
C ALA A 123 -10.07 -29.74 -2.14
N VAL A 124 -10.40 -28.91 -3.13
CA VAL A 124 -9.58 -28.75 -4.35
C VAL A 124 -8.21 -28.15 -4.04
N ALA A 125 -8.07 -27.31 -3.02
CA ALA A 125 -6.78 -26.71 -2.63
C ALA A 125 -5.86 -27.70 -1.90
N GLU A 126 -6.46 -28.53 -1.04
CA GLU A 126 -5.78 -29.55 -0.24
C GLU A 126 -5.48 -30.82 -1.05
N ALA A 127 -6.23 -31.08 -2.11
CA ALA A 127 -6.01 -32.23 -2.99
C ALA A 127 -4.65 -32.19 -3.71
N THR A 128 -3.93 -33.30 -3.63
CA THR A 128 -2.76 -33.57 -4.45
C THR A 128 -3.20 -34.09 -5.82
N ALA A 129 -2.88 -33.34 -6.89
CA ALA A 129 -3.16 -33.78 -8.25
C ALA A 129 -1.84 -34.13 -8.96
N PRO A 130 -1.77 -35.26 -9.70
CA PRO A 130 -0.58 -35.62 -10.45
C PRO A 130 -0.32 -34.57 -11.55
N ARG A 131 0.92 -34.10 -11.63
CA ARG A 131 1.32 -33.13 -12.67
C ARG A 131 1.52 -33.87 -13.99
N ARG A 132 0.59 -33.68 -14.94
CA ARG A 132 0.71 -34.26 -16.30
C ARG A 132 1.89 -33.70 -17.10
N LEU A 133 2.23 -32.41 -16.89
CA LEU A 133 3.35 -31.74 -17.55
C LEU A 133 4.28 -31.11 -16.52
N ARG A 134 5.58 -31.42 -16.56
CA ARG A 134 6.59 -30.91 -15.61
C ARG A 134 6.69 -29.38 -15.61
N THR A 135 6.41 -28.74 -16.73
CA THR A 135 6.55 -27.29 -16.95
C THR A 135 5.31 -26.48 -16.56
N THR A 136 4.17 -27.12 -16.33
CA THR A 136 2.94 -26.42 -15.97
C THR A 136 2.79 -26.36 -14.46
N THR A 137 2.84 -25.16 -13.88
CA THR A 137 2.58 -24.96 -12.45
C THR A 137 1.16 -24.49 -12.22
N GLY A 138 0.46 -25.13 -11.28
CA GLY A 138 -0.86 -24.69 -10.86
C GLY A 138 -0.81 -23.47 -9.94
N TRP A 139 -1.98 -22.93 -9.65
CA TRP A 139 -2.14 -21.87 -8.65
C TRP A 139 -1.75 -22.37 -7.24
N ARG A 140 -1.95 -23.66 -6.93
CA ARG A 140 -1.53 -24.27 -5.65
C ARG A 140 -0.02 -24.19 -5.46
N ASP A 141 0.75 -24.68 -6.44
CA ASP A 141 2.22 -24.70 -6.38
C ASP A 141 2.80 -23.29 -6.33
N THR A 142 2.27 -22.41 -7.17
CA THR A 142 2.73 -21.01 -7.23
C THR A 142 2.36 -20.26 -5.97
N GLY A 143 1.15 -20.47 -5.43
CA GLY A 143 0.70 -19.90 -4.17
C GLY A 143 1.52 -20.40 -2.99
N ALA A 144 1.77 -21.71 -2.89
CA ALA A 144 2.61 -22.29 -1.84
C ALA A 144 4.03 -21.72 -1.86
N ARG A 145 4.69 -21.66 -3.03
CA ARG A 145 6.01 -21.02 -3.16
C ARG A 145 5.98 -19.54 -2.77
N ALA A 146 4.95 -18.80 -3.18
CA ALA A 146 4.82 -17.39 -2.85
C ALA A 146 4.64 -17.15 -1.34
N LEU A 147 3.91 -18.03 -0.64
CA LEU A 147 3.77 -18.00 0.82
C LEU A 147 5.10 -18.34 1.51
N VAL A 148 5.85 -19.33 1.01
CA VAL A 148 7.20 -19.65 1.51
C VAL A 148 8.16 -18.49 1.33
N SER A 149 8.20 -17.87 0.14
CA SER A 149 9.04 -16.69 -0.12
C SER A 149 8.67 -15.47 0.72
N ALA A 150 7.46 -15.44 1.28
CA ALA A 150 7.03 -14.39 2.19
C ALA A 150 7.25 -14.75 3.67
N GLY A 151 7.61 -16.00 3.99
CA GLY A 151 7.79 -16.48 5.37
C GLY A 151 6.47 -16.71 6.12
N VAL A 152 5.39 -17.05 5.40
CA VAL A 152 4.02 -17.07 5.93
C VAL A 152 3.26 -18.35 5.58
N ARG A 153 3.96 -19.39 5.14
CA ARG A 153 3.32 -20.65 4.69
C ARG A 153 2.70 -21.43 5.85
N ASP A 154 3.31 -21.34 7.01
CA ASP A 154 2.98 -21.98 8.27
C ASP A 154 1.96 -21.19 9.10
N VAL A 155 1.68 -19.93 8.75
CA VAL A 155 0.69 -19.11 9.46
C VAL A 155 -0.72 -19.63 9.17
N PRO A 156 -1.50 -20.01 10.22
CA PRO A 156 -2.88 -20.47 10.03
C PRO A 156 -3.75 -19.37 9.40
N VAL A 157 -4.60 -19.75 8.45
CA VAL A 157 -5.54 -18.82 7.82
C VAL A 157 -6.85 -18.83 8.59
N GLU A 158 -7.31 -17.65 9.01
CA GLU A 158 -8.60 -17.46 9.68
C GLU A 158 -9.76 -17.93 8.77
N GLU A 159 -10.73 -18.66 9.34
CA GLU A 159 -11.96 -19.00 8.63
C GLU A 159 -12.73 -17.73 8.28
N ARG A 160 -13.22 -17.63 7.05
CA ARG A 160 -13.99 -16.47 6.60
C ARG A 160 -15.36 -16.44 7.25
N LEU A 161 -15.96 -15.25 7.28
CA LEU A 161 -17.35 -15.12 7.68
C LEU A 161 -18.26 -15.78 6.63
N HIS A 162 -19.02 -16.79 7.06
CA HIS A 162 -19.99 -17.52 6.24
C HIS A 162 -21.44 -17.15 6.60
N VAL A 163 -21.69 -16.86 7.87
CA VAL A 163 -23.01 -16.44 8.39
C VAL A 163 -22.83 -15.04 8.94
N THR A 164 -23.43 -14.07 8.27
CA THR A 164 -23.47 -12.67 8.72
C THR A 164 -24.44 -12.53 9.89
N ILE A 165 -24.25 -11.48 10.69
CA ILE A 165 -25.24 -11.11 11.69
C ILE A 165 -26.48 -10.59 10.92
N PRO A 166 -27.71 -11.01 11.30
CA PRO A 166 -28.90 -10.52 10.62
C PRO A 166 -29.01 -8.99 10.68
N PRO A 167 -29.39 -8.32 9.58
CA PRO A 167 -29.43 -6.85 9.54
C PRO A 167 -30.56 -6.23 10.36
N TRP A 168 -31.51 -7.03 10.85
CA TRP A 168 -32.62 -6.60 11.71
C TRP A 168 -32.36 -6.81 13.21
N ILE A 169 -31.13 -7.18 13.60
CA ILE A 169 -30.78 -7.26 15.02
C ILE A 169 -30.78 -5.86 15.63
N ASP A 170 -31.29 -5.72 16.85
CA ASP A 170 -31.24 -4.46 17.57
C ASP A 170 -29.82 -4.25 18.10
N ASP A 171 -29.10 -3.29 17.52
CA ASP A 171 -27.77 -2.86 17.95
C ASP A 171 -27.75 -1.49 18.64
N THR A 172 -28.93 -0.90 18.93
CA THR A 172 -29.05 0.48 19.42
C THR A 172 -28.45 0.72 20.82
N ARG A 173 -28.25 -0.35 21.60
CA ARG A 173 -27.61 -0.30 22.93
C ARG A 173 -26.10 -0.19 22.86
N VAL A 174 -25.50 -0.40 21.68
CA VAL A 174 -24.07 -0.22 21.42
C VAL A 174 -23.88 1.13 20.73
N GLN A 175 -23.23 2.08 21.40
CA GLN A 175 -23.04 3.43 20.89
C GLN A 175 -21.58 3.70 20.56
N PHE A 176 -21.32 4.20 19.36
CA PHE A 176 -19.97 4.57 18.94
C PHE A 176 -19.78 6.08 19.01
N ARG A 177 -18.72 6.52 19.70
CA ARG A 177 -18.27 7.91 19.78
C ARG A 177 -16.84 7.96 19.25
N LEU A 178 -16.65 8.54 18.07
CA LEU A 178 -15.34 8.59 17.39
C LEU A 178 -14.58 9.91 17.63
N ASP A 179 -15.09 10.73 18.56
CA ASP A 179 -14.55 12.00 18.97
C ASP A 179 -14.72 12.18 20.49
N ILE A 180 -14.01 13.18 21.03
CA ILE A 180 -14.07 13.61 22.44
C ILE A 180 -14.52 15.08 22.53
N GLY A 181 -15.43 15.50 21.64
CA GLY A 181 -15.84 16.90 21.50
C GLY A 181 -15.02 17.73 20.51
N ASN A 182 -15.21 19.07 20.54
CA ASN A 182 -14.70 20.04 19.55
C ASN A 182 -13.33 19.67 18.97
N HIS A 183 -13.29 19.41 17.67
CA HIS A 183 -12.16 18.86 16.91
C HIS A 183 -10.77 19.27 17.44
N ILE A 184 -10.18 18.39 18.25
CA ILE A 184 -8.79 18.55 18.67
C ILE A 184 -7.90 18.19 17.49
N SER A 185 -7.04 19.13 17.09
CA SER A 185 -6.06 18.84 16.04
C SER A 185 -5.14 17.70 16.50
N ARG A 186 -4.84 16.76 15.59
CA ARG A 186 -3.80 15.73 15.82
C ARG A 186 -2.42 16.33 16.09
N THR A 187 -2.19 17.58 15.71
CA THR A 187 -0.95 18.32 15.94
C THR A 187 -0.96 19.12 17.25
N ALA A 188 -2.05 19.07 18.02
CA ALA A 188 -2.10 19.72 19.31
C ALA A 188 -1.06 19.10 20.26
N PRO A 189 -0.46 19.91 21.16
CA PRO A 189 0.44 19.41 22.19
C PRO A 189 -0.19 18.25 23.01
N PRO A 190 0.61 17.24 23.43
CA PRO A 190 0.08 16.07 24.15
C PRO A 190 -0.71 16.40 25.42
N ASP A 191 -0.25 17.38 26.20
CA ASP A 191 -0.90 17.90 27.41
C ASP A 191 -2.31 18.44 27.13
N VAL A 192 -2.48 19.22 26.06
CA VAL A 192 -3.81 19.71 25.65
C VAL A 192 -4.71 18.56 25.20
N ARG A 193 -4.15 17.54 24.53
CA ARG A 193 -4.93 16.35 24.14
C ARG A 193 -5.35 15.53 25.35
N GLN A 194 -4.49 15.45 26.36
CA GLN A 194 -4.74 14.75 27.61
C GLN A 194 -5.86 15.41 28.40
N GLU A 195 -5.72 16.70 28.73
CA GLU A 195 -6.67 17.47 29.52
C GLU A 195 -8.08 17.36 28.93
N ARG A 196 -8.21 17.55 27.61
CA ARG A 196 -9.51 17.44 26.93
C ARG A 196 -10.08 16.03 26.93
N ALA A 197 -9.23 15.02 26.83
CA ALA A 197 -9.69 13.64 26.90
C ALA A 197 -10.19 13.32 28.30
N GLU A 198 -9.47 13.73 29.34
CA GLU A 198 -9.87 13.57 30.75
C GLU A 198 -11.16 14.34 31.07
N GLU A 199 -11.30 15.60 30.60
CA GLU A 199 -12.54 16.37 30.68
C GLU A 199 -13.73 15.62 30.07
N HIS A 200 -13.55 15.05 28.87
CA HIS A 200 -14.61 14.30 28.19
C HIS A 200 -14.94 12.98 28.91
N LEU A 201 -13.92 12.23 29.31
CA LEU A 201 -14.09 10.95 30.01
C LEU A 201 -14.81 11.14 31.35
N ALA A 202 -14.57 12.26 32.04
CA ALA A 202 -15.29 12.64 33.27
C ALA A 202 -16.78 12.96 33.04
N THR A 203 -17.25 13.10 31.80
CA THR A 203 -18.68 13.24 31.48
C THR A 203 -19.40 11.90 31.33
N LEU A 204 -18.64 10.80 31.24
CA LEU A 204 -19.20 9.45 31.15
C LEU A 204 -19.53 8.92 32.55
N PRO A 205 -20.42 7.91 32.68
CA PRO A 205 -20.80 7.37 33.98
C PRO A 205 -19.59 6.83 34.77
N ASP A 206 -19.43 7.28 36.02
CA ASP A 206 -18.37 6.81 36.91
C ASP A 206 -18.58 5.35 37.35
N ASP A 207 -19.83 4.99 37.69
CA ASP A 207 -20.24 3.60 37.98
C ASP A 207 -20.42 2.82 36.67
N ALA A 208 -19.28 2.47 36.06
CA ALA A 208 -19.19 1.75 34.81
C ALA A 208 -18.04 0.74 34.85
N VAL A 209 -18.12 -0.25 33.98
CA VAL A 209 -16.97 -1.09 33.65
C VAL A 209 -16.13 -0.36 32.61
N TRP A 210 -14.90 -0.01 32.96
CA TRP A 210 -13.96 0.66 32.07
C TRP A 210 -13.05 -0.37 31.41
N VAL A 211 -13.02 -0.38 30.08
CA VAL A 211 -12.17 -1.24 29.28
C VAL A 211 -11.26 -0.37 28.45
N TRP A 212 -9.96 -0.47 28.68
CA TRP A 212 -8.93 0.16 27.86
C TRP A 212 -8.29 -0.91 27.01
N SER A 213 -8.25 -0.74 25.70
CA SER A 213 -7.64 -1.74 24.80
C SER A 213 -6.68 -1.07 23.83
N ASP A 214 -5.56 -1.73 23.58
CA ASP A 214 -4.60 -1.31 22.56
C ASP A 214 -4.02 -2.51 21.78
N GLY A 215 -3.64 -2.26 20.53
CA GLY A 215 -3.07 -3.23 19.61
C GLY A 215 -1.75 -2.77 19.00
N SER A 216 -0.67 -3.45 19.35
CA SER A 216 0.66 -3.18 18.81
C SER A 216 0.97 -4.05 17.57
N ALA A 217 1.74 -3.49 16.64
CA ALA A 217 2.33 -4.23 15.52
C ALA A 217 3.69 -3.63 15.17
N GLU A 218 4.75 -4.43 15.26
CA GLU A 218 6.11 -4.05 14.90
C GLU A 218 6.20 -3.66 13.42
N GLY A 219 6.79 -2.50 13.12
CA GLY A 219 6.81 -1.93 11.78
C GLY A 219 5.41 -1.72 11.16
N GLY A 220 4.36 -1.74 12.00
CA GLY A 220 2.95 -1.64 11.66
C GLY A 220 2.32 -2.90 11.04
N VAL A 221 3.03 -4.03 11.02
CA VAL A 221 2.72 -5.15 10.10
C VAL A 221 3.15 -6.56 10.55
N SER A 222 3.91 -6.70 11.63
CA SER A 222 4.44 -7.98 12.12
C SER A 222 4.44 -8.04 13.65
N ALA A 223 4.61 -9.24 14.21
CA ALA A 223 4.71 -9.49 15.66
C ALA A 223 3.66 -8.69 16.45
N GLY A 224 2.38 -8.99 16.18
CA GLY A 224 1.30 -8.26 16.81
C GLY A 224 1.16 -8.63 18.29
N GLY A 225 0.81 -7.66 19.12
CA GLY A 225 0.46 -7.87 20.52
C GLY A 225 -0.83 -7.15 20.86
N ILE A 226 -1.62 -7.72 21.76
CA ILE A 226 -2.79 -7.05 22.31
C ILE A 226 -2.62 -6.82 23.80
N GLY A 227 -3.11 -5.67 24.25
CA GLY A 227 -3.17 -5.28 25.65
C GLY A 227 -4.58 -4.82 25.99
N ALA A 228 -5.07 -5.18 27.17
CA ALA A 228 -6.25 -4.54 27.72
C ALA A 228 -6.20 -4.43 29.24
N LEU A 229 -6.77 -3.36 29.77
CA LEU A 229 -7.03 -3.15 31.20
C LEU A 229 -8.53 -3.03 31.39
N ILE A 230 -9.11 -3.87 32.24
CA ILE A 230 -10.53 -3.84 32.61
C ILE A 230 -10.62 -3.44 34.08
N THR A 231 -11.29 -2.34 34.37
CA THR A 231 -11.57 -1.87 35.73
C THR A 231 -13.06 -2.03 36.01
N LEU A 232 -13.41 -2.84 37.01
CA LEU A 232 -14.78 -3.04 37.45
C LEU A 232 -15.24 -1.87 38.34
N PRO A 233 -16.56 -1.66 38.53
CA PRO A 233 -17.07 -0.63 39.45
C PRO A 233 -16.56 -0.75 40.89
N SER A 234 -16.18 -1.97 41.32
CA SER A 234 -15.54 -2.22 42.62
C SER A 234 -14.14 -1.64 42.75
N GLY A 235 -13.53 -1.17 41.65
CA GLY A 235 -12.13 -0.80 41.55
C GLY A 235 -11.18 -1.97 41.28
N GLU A 236 -11.71 -3.20 41.14
CA GLU A 236 -10.90 -4.36 40.76
C GLU A 236 -10.40 -4.25 39.31
N GLU A 237 -9.11 -4.51 39.11
CA GLU A 237 -8.45 -4.41 37.79
C GLU A 237 -8.04 -5.79 37.26
N HIS A 238 -8.27 -6.00 35.97
CA HIS A 238 -7.85 -7.19 35.23
C HIS A 238 -7.06 -6.81 33.99
N GLU A 239 -5.91 -7.45 33.78
CA GLU A 239 -5.05 -7.22 32.64
C GLU A 239 -5.09 -8.39 31.65
N LEU A 240 -5.16 -8.07 30.36
CA LEU A 240 -5.00 -9.00 29.26
C LEU A 240 -3.70 -8.70 28.51
N ARG A 241 -2.93 -9.75 28.26
CA ARG A 241 -1.78 -9.76 27.35
C ARG A 241 -1.89 -11.00 26.46
N ALA A 242 -1.92 -10.82 25.14
CA ALA A 242 -1.91 -11.96 24.22
C ALA A 242 -1.26 -11.63 22.87
N PRO A 243 -0.70 -12.62 22.16
CA PRO A 243 -0.17 -12.41 20.82
C PRO A 243 -1.32 -12.14 19.81
N ALA A 244 -1.09 -11.21 18.87
CA ALA A 244 -2.02 -10.90 17.78
C ALA A 244 -1.58 -11.51 16.43
N GLY A 245 -0.47 -12.25 16.43
CA GLY A 245 0.01 -13.06 15.33
C GLY A 245 1.18 -12.45 14.56
N ARG A 246 1.92 -13.33 13.88
CA ARG A 246 3.17 -12.98 13.18
C ARG A 246 2.98 -11.90 12.13
N ILE A 247 1.80 -11.86 11.50
CA ILE A 247 1.41 -10.84 10.52
C ILE A 247 0.15 -10.15 11.02
N CYS A 248 0.31 -8.96 11.56
CA CYS A 248 -0.80 -8.18 12.06
C CYS A 248 -0.62 -6.72 11.67
N SER A 249 -1.63 -6.10 11.07
CA SER A 249 -1.63 -4.63 10.94
C SER A 249 -2.09 -4.01 12.25
N SER A 250 -1.65 -2.79 12.56
CA SER A 250 -2.10 -2.07 13.78
C SER A 250 -3.62 -2.12 13.95
N THR A 251 -4.42 -1.70 12.95
CA THR A 251 -5.90 -1.76 13.04
C THR A 251 -6.47 -3.17 13.28
N ARG A 252 -5.77 -4.24 12.88
CA ARG A 252 -6.21 -5.61 13.18
C ARG A 252 -5.88 -5.95 14.63
N ALA A 253 -4.69 -5.60 15.11
CA ALA A 253 -4.29 -5.81 16.50
C ALA A 253 -5.31 -5.16 17.45
N GLU A 254 -5.73 -3.94 17.13
CA GLU A 254 -6.77 -3.17 17.85
C GLU A 254 -8.10 -3.94 17.95
N LEU A 255 -8.60 -4.44 16.81
CA LEU A 255 -9.84 -5.22 16.79
C LEU A 255 -9.70 -6.55 17.56
N VAL A 256 -8.52 -7.18 17.53
CA VAL A 256 -8.23 -8.38 18.31
C VAL A 256 -8.13 -8.05 19.81
N ALA A 257 -7.61 -6.87 20.17
CA ALA A 257 -7.55 -6.38 21.55
C ALA A 257 -8.93 -6.14 22.12
N ILE A 258 -9.78 -5.42 21.38
CA ILE A 258 -11.20 -5.23 21.73
C ILE A 258 -11.88 -6.58 21.89
N ARG A 259 -11.73 -7.51 20.92
CA ARG A 259 -12.32 -8.85 21.03
C ARG A 259 -11.88 -9.56 22.31
N GLY A 260 -10.58 -9.61 22.57
CA GLY A 260 -10.01 -10.28 23.74
C GLY A 260 -10.47 -9.66 25.06
N ALA A 261 -10.59 -8.33 25.12
CA ALA A 261 -11.11 -7.62 26.27
C ALA A 261 -12.59 -7.95 26.53
N LEU A 262 -13.43 -7.98 25.49
CA LEU A 262 -14.84 -8.36 25.62
C LEU A 262 -15.01 -9.85 26.00
N GLU A 263 -14.17 -10.75 25.45
CA GLU A 263 -14.12 -12.17 25.83
C GLU A 263 -13.67 -12.38 27.28
N MET A 264 -12.75 -11.56 27.78
CA MET A 264 -12.36 -11.56 29.20
C MET A 264 -13.51 -11.04 30.05
N LEU A 265 -14.12 -9.93 29.66
CA LEU A 265 -15.24 -9.32 30.38
C LEU A 265 -16.40 -10.31 30.57
N LEU A 266 -16.83 -11.00 29.50
CA LEU A 266 -17.89 -12.02 29.59
C LEU A 266 -17.51 -13.24 30.45
N ARG A 267 -16.21 -13.49 30.70
CA ARG A 267 -15.77 -14.59 31.59
C ARG A 267 -15.74 -14.20 33.06
N LEU A 268 -15.76 -12.90 33.38
CA LEU A 268 -15.80 -12.40 34.75
C LEU A 268 -17.22 -12.50 35.37
N GLU A 269 -18.06 -13.40 34.85
CA GLU A 269 -19.44 -13.61 35.30
C GLU A 269 -19.51 -14.10 36.76
N GLY A 270 -19.77 -13.13 37.63
CA GLY A 270 -20.10 -13.27 39.05
C GLY A 270 -20.51 -11.95 39.73
N GLY A 271 -20.52 -10.82 39.01
CA GLY A 271 -20.84 -9.51 39.57
C GLY A 271 -20.75 -8.32 38.60
N LEU A 272 -21.00 -8.53 37.31
CA LEU A 272 -21.20 -7.39 36.40
C LEU A 272 -22.61 -6.86 36.68
N ALA A 273 -22.70 -5.86 37.55
CA ALA A 273 -23.91 -5.09 37.79
C ALA A 273 -24.53 -4.60 36.45
N GLU A 274 -25.77 -4.09 36.49
CA GLU A 274 -26.40 -3.42 35.33
C GLU A 274 -25.61 -2.20 34.82
N SER A 275 -24.49 -1.85 35.46
CA SER A 275 -23.57 -0.78 35.09
C SER A 275 -23.18 -0.86 33.61
N PRO A 276 -23.15 0.28 32.90
CA PRO A 276 -22.73 0.35 31.51
C PRO A 276 -21.27 -0.07 31.33
N VAL A 277 -20.92 -0.50 30.12
CA VAL A 277 -19.53 -0.78 29.73
C VAL A 277 -19.03 0.35 28.86
N ILE A 278 -17.85 0.89 29.17
CA ILE A 278 -17.17 1.90 28.37
C ILE A 278 -15.87 1.28 27.85
N VAL A 279 -15.78 1.12 26.53
CA VAL A 279 -14.59 0.61 25.84
C VAL A 279 -13.86 1.78 25.20
N CYS A 280 -12.73 2.14 25.77
CA CYS A 280 -11.80 3.15 25.28
C CYS A 280 -10.77 2.52 24.34
N ALA A 281 -10.66 3.04 23.12
CA ALA A 281 -9.65 2.63 22.14
C ALA A 281 -9.14 3.84 21.36
N ASP A 282 -7.85 3.87 21.03
CA ASP A 282 -7.25 5.01 20.33
C ASP A 282 -7.28 4.91 18.79
N SER A 283 -7.76 3.78 18.28
CA SER A 283 -7.85 3.48 16.85
C SER A 283 -9.21 3.86 16.24
N GLN A 284 -9.32 5.10 15.74
CA GLN A 284 -10.52 5.56 15.00
C GLN A 284 -10.88 4.63 13.83
N ALA A 285 -9.88 4.03 13.16
CA ALA A 285 -10.13 3.12 12.04
C ALA A 285 -10.77 1.80 12.48
N ALA A 286 -10.40 1.27 13.65
CA ALA A 286 -11.02 0.07 14.22
C ALA A 286 -12.46 0.37 14.64
N LEU A 287 -12.69 1.47 15.36
CA LEU A 287 -14.02 1.90 15.78
C LEU A 287 -14.93 2.22 14.59
N ALA A 288 -14.44 2.90 13.55
CA ALA A 288 -15.21 3.18 12.34
C ALA A 288 -15.60 1.91 11.57
N THR A 289 -14.76 0.87 11.62
CA THR A 289 -15.09 -0.43 11.03
C THR A 289 -16.28 -1.07 11.75
N LEU A 290 -16.28 -1.03 13.08
CA LEU A 290 -17.36 -1.59 13.91
C LEU A 290 -18.63 -0.74 13.84
N ALA A 291 -18.51 0.59 13.83
CA ALA A 291 -19.62 1.56 13.79
C ALA A 291 -20.52 1.46 12.55
N SER A 292 -20.12 0.70 11.52
CA SER A 292 -20.98 0.39 10.37
C SER A 292 -22.21 -0.47 10.73
N GLY A 293 -22.29 -0.97 11.97
CA GLY A 293 -23.39 -1.77 12.50
C GLY A 293 -23.12 -3.27 12.46
N ALA A 294 -23.92 -4.04 13.21
CA ALA A 294 -23.72 -5.47 13.37
C ALA A 294 -23.91 -6.24 12.05
N GLY A 295 -24.97 -5.90 11.30
CA GLY A 295 -25.31 -6.54 10.02
C GLY A 295 -24.35 -6.20 8.86
N SER A 296 -23.58 -5.13 8.98
CA SER A 296 -22.66 -4.65 7.93
C SER A 296 -21.27 -5.31 7.99
N GLN A 297 -21.00 -6.13 9.00
CA GLN A 297 -19.69 -6.72 9.20
C GLN A 297 -19.35 -7.76 8.11
N ALA A 298 -18.27 -7.50 7.39
CA ALA A 298 -17.80 -8.37 6.30
C ALA A 298 -16.65 -9.32 6.71
N THR A 299 -16.11 -9.19 7.92
CA THR A 299 -14.98 -9.99 8.42
C THR A 299 -15.41 -10.86 9.61
N ALA A 300 -14.76 -12.02 9.78
CA ALA A 300 -15.07 -12.91 10.90
C ALA A 300 -14.69 -12.25 12.23
N LEU A 301 -13.54 -11.56 12.31
CA LEU A 301 -13.16 -10.74 13.46
C LEU A 301 -14.21 -9.65 13.82
N GLY A 302 -14.66 -8.84 12.86
CA GLY A 302 -15.65 -7.79 13.12
C GLY A 302 -16.99 -8.35 13.58
N ALA A 303 -17.45 -9.44 12.95
CA ALA A 303 -18.66 -10.15 13.38
C ALA A 303 -18.50 -10.81 14.76
N ALA A 304 -17.30 -11.30 15.11
CA ALA A 304 -17.04 -11.85 16.44
C ALA A 304 -17.12 -10.76 17.52
N VAL A 305 -16.49 -9.60 17.30
CA VAL A 305 -16.61 -8.44 18.20
C VAL A 305 -18.08 -8.05 18.39
N TRP A 306 -18.84 -7.93 17.29
CA TRP A 306 -20.26 -7.59 17.39
C TRP A 306 -21.11 -8.63 18.12
N ARG A 307 -20.84 -9.93 17.95
CA ARG A 307 -21.53 -10.96 18.76
C ARG A 307 -21.25 -10.81 20.25
N LEU A 308 -20.03 -10.47 20.64
CA LEU A 308 -19.67 -10.21 22.04
C LEU A 308 -20.35 -8.94 22.56
N LEU A 309 -20.38 -7.87 21.76
CA LEU A 309 -21.08 -6.63 22.11
C LEU A 309 -22.59 -6.88 22.32
N LEU A 310 -23.23 -7.63 21.42
CA LEU A 310 -24.64 -7.99 21.54
C LEU A 310 -24.90 -8.86 22.78
N ALA A 311 -24.04 -9.85 23.04
CA ALA A 311 -24.13 -10.66 24.25
C ALA A 311 -23.96 -9.81 25.53
N LEU A 312 -23.12 -8.78 25.51
CA LEU A 312 -23.01 -7.86 26.65
C LEU A 312 -24.26 -7.00 26.84
N THR A 313 -25.06 -6.77 25.79
CA THR A 313 -26.31 -6.02 25.87
C THR A 313 -27.53 -6.89 26.22
N ASP A 314 -27.39 -8.22 26.22
CA ASP A 314 -28.43 -9.13 26.73
C ASP A 314 -28.64 -8.80 28.22
N GLY A 315 -29.88 -8.48 28.60
CA GLY A 315 -30.20 -7.93 29.94
C GLY A 315 -30.30 -6.41 30.01
N GLY A 316 -30.18 -5.69 28.87
CA GLY A 316 -30.50 -4.27 28.77
C GLY A 316 -29.33 -3.31 29.06
N ARG A 317 -28.16 -3.84 29.40
CA ARG A 317 -26.94 -3.04 29.60
C ARG A 317 -26.56 -2.25 28.35
N ARG A 318 -26.00 -1.06 28.54
CA ARG A 318 -25.48 -0.20 27.45
C ARG A 318 -23.98 -0.37 27.31
N VAL A 319 -23.50 -0.35 26.07
CA VAL A 319 -22.07 -0.40 25.75
C VAL A 319 -21.70 0.85 24.96
N PHE A 320 -20.67 1.56 25.41
CA PHE A 320 -20.13 2.75 24.76
C PHE A 320 -18.75 2.44 24.22
N MET A 321 -18.57 2.60 22.91
CA MET A 321 -17.30 2.48 22.23
C MET A 321 -16.74 3.90 22.04
N GLN A 322 -15.80 4.30 22.89
CA GLN A 322 -15.27 5.65 22.97
C GLN A 322 -13.87 5.72 22.35
N TRP A 323 -13.70 6.59 21.37
CA TRP A 323 -12.38 6.93 20.86
C TRP A 323 -11.63 7.84 21.85
N ILE A 324 -10.33 7.64 21.99
CA ILE A 324 -9.44 8.52 22.78
C ILE A 324 -8.15 8.85 22.01
N PRO A 325 -7.50 9.99 22.25
CA PRO A 325 -6.22 10.30 21.62
C PRO A 325 -5.09 9.40 22.14
N ALA A 326 -4.35 8.80 21.20
CA ALA A 326 -3.15 8.01 21.49
C ALA A 326 -1.99 8.86 22.03
N HIS A 327 -1.12 8.24 22.84
CA HIS A 327 0.17 8.78 23.30
C HIS A 327 0.06 10.22 23.83
N CYS A 328 -0.82 10.40 24.81
CA CYS A 328 -1.00 11.67 25.48
C CYS A 328 -1.04 11.54 27.00
N GLY A 329 -0.75 10.37 27.57
CA GLY A 329 -0.63 10.23 29.03
C GLY A 329 -1.91 9.79 29.75
N ILE A 330 -2.97 9.40 29.03
CA ILE A 330 -4.18 8.84 29.64
C ILE A 330 -3.84 7.50 30.32
N PRO A 331 -3.90 7.38 31.67
CA PRO A 331 -3.28 6.26 32.39
C PRO A 331 -3.73 4.87 31.94
N GLY A 332 -5.04 4.65 31.77
CA GLY A 332 -5.57 3.36 31.33
C GLY A 332 -5.15 2.98 29.90
N ASN A 333 -5.06 3.96 28.99
CA ASN A 333 -4.60 3.73 27.62
C ASN A 333 -3.10 3.46 27.56
N GLU A 334 -2.29 4.23 28.28
CA GLU A 334 -0.84 4.00 28.35
C GLU A 334 -0.54 2.63 28.97
N ARG A 335 -1.35 2.18 29.96
CA ARG A 335 -1.24 0.82 30.48
C ARG A 335 -1.55 -0.22 29.40
N ALA A 336 -2.66 -0.08 28.67
CA ALA A 336 -3.00 -0.99 27.57
C ALA A 336 -1.91 -1.05 26.50
N ASP A 337 -1.29 0.08 26.14
CA ASP A 337 -0.17 0.15 25.18
C ASP A 337 1.08 -0.59 25.68
N VAL A 338 1.43 -0.44 26.95
CA VAL A 338 2.51 -1.22 27.58
C VAL A 338 2.22 -2.71 27.49
N LEU A 339 1.00 -3.14 27.86
CA LEU A 339 0.57 -4.54 27.78
C LEU A 339 0.67 -5.09 26.35
N ALA A 340 0.23 -4.31 25.35
CA ALA A 340 0.27 -4.69 23.95
C ALA A 340 1.71 -4.84 23.44
N LYS A 341 2.62 -3.94 23.85
CA LYS A 341 4.05 -4.02 23.52
C LYS A 341 4.71 -5.23 24.17
N GLU A 342 4.46 -5.49 25.45
CA GLU A 342 4.93 -6.70 26.13
C GLU A 342 4.45 -7.97 25.39
N ALA A 343 3.18 -8.00 25.00
CA ALA A 343 2.57 -9.14 24.33
C ALA A 343 3.13 -9.42 22.91
N SER A 344 3.73 -8.42 22.25
CA SER A 344 4.37 -8.60 20.95
C SER A 344 5.58 -9.56 20.98
N SER A 345 6.18 -9.71 22.17
CA SER A 345 7.31 -10.64 22.42
C SER A 345 6.88 -12.10 22.66
N LEU A 346 5.59 -12.36 22.86
CA LEU A 346 5.05 -13.71 23.07
C LEU A 346 5.11 -14.54 21.77
N SER A 347 4.94 -15.86 21.90
CA SER A 347 4.91 -16.76 20.74
C SER A 347 3.75 -16.43 19.79
N GLN A 348 4.07 -16.24 18.51
CA GLN A 348 3.15 -15.75 17.49
C GLN A 348 2.58 -16.85 16.58
N ASP A 349 3.02 -18.10 16.75
CA ASP A 349 2.87 -19.16 15.73
C ASP A 349 1.45 -19.72 15.62
N ALA A 350 0.70 -19.75 16.72
CA ALA A 350 -0.63 -20.34 16.77
C ALA A 350 -1.75 -19.38 16.33
N VAL A 351 -1.46 -18.09 16.12
CA VAL A 351 -2.50 -17.07 15.93
C VAL A 351 -2.92 -16.98 14.45
N PRO A 352 -4.18 -17.29 14.12
CA PRO A 352 -4.65 -17.21 12.74
C PRO A 352 -4.68 -15.78 12.20
N THR A 353 -4.40 -15.66 10.91
CA THR A 353 -4.36 -14.38 10.20
C THR A 353 -5.35 -14.38 9.03
N ASP A 354 -5.99 -13.24 8.80
CA ASP A 354 -6.92 -13.10 7.67
C ASP A 354 -6.22 -13.11 6.31
N VAL A 355 -6.98 -13.50 5.29
CA VAL A 355 -6.51 -13.57 3.90
C VAL A 355 -5.94 -12.23 3.40
N ARG A 356 -6.50 -11.08 3.78
CA ARG A 356 -6.04 -9.77 3.30
C ARG A 356 -4.64 -9.46 3.85
N SER A 357 -4.39 -9.77 5.11
CA SER A 357 -3.08 -9.60 5.76
C SER A 357 -2.03 -10.52 5.14
N MET A 358 -2.36 -11.79 4.90
CA MET A 358 -1.51 -12.75 4.17
C MET A 358 -1.15 -12.26 2.77
N VAL A 359 -2.14 -11.81 2.00
CA VAL A 359 -1.97 -11.28 0.64
C VAL A 359 -1.11 -10.02 0.66
N LYS A 360 -1.29 -9.12 1.63
CA LYS A 360 -0.41 -7.94 1.78
C LYS A 360 1.03 -8.35 2.07
N ALA A 361 1.28 -9.34 2.91
CA ALA A 361 2.63 -9.84 3.19
C ALA A 361 3.30 -10.40 1.92
N VAL A 362 2.60 -11.27 1.17
CA VAL A 362 3.10 -11.79 -0.11
C VAL A 362 3.35 -10.66 -1.12
N GLY A 363 2.45 -9.68 -1.20
CA GLY A 363 2.59 -8.55 -2.12
C GLY A 363 3.82 -7.70 -1.79
N ARG A 364 4.09 -7.46 -0.50
CA ARG A 364 5.30 -6.76 -0.04
C ARG A 364 6.56 -7.54 -0.36
N SER A 365 6.58 -8.85 -0.10
CA SER A 365 7.71 -9.72 -0.44
C SER A 365 7.99 -9.72 -1.95
N ALA A 366 6.97 -9.93 -2.78
CA ALA A 366 7.09 -9.92 -4.24
C ALA A 366 7.57 -8.55 -4.77
N THR A 367 7.04 -7.45 -4.24
CA THR A 367 7.47 -6.09 -4.63
C THR A 367 8.89 -5.80 -4.15
N LYS A 368 9.31 -6.29 -2.98
CA LYS A 368 10.69 -6.19 -2.48
C LYS A 368 11.66 -6.99 -3.37
N ALA A 369 11.30 -8.21 -3.75
CA ALA A 369 12.10 -9.02 -4.67
C ALA A 369 12.27 -8.34 -6.03
N TRP A 370 11.20 -7.79 -6.59
CA TRP A 370 11.26 -7.04 -7.86
C TRP A 370 12.16 -5.79 -7.77
N ARG A 371 12.06 -4.99 -6.70
CA ARG A 371 12.92 -3.81 -6.51
C ARG A 371 14.40 -4.18 -6.37
N ARG A 372 14.69 -5.32 -5.75
CA ARG A 372 16.06 -5.87 -5.64
C ARG A 372 16.59 -6.39 -6.97
N SER A 373 15.72 -6.88 -7.85
CA SER A 373 16.11 -7.38 -9.17
C SER A 373 16.22 -6.28 -10.24
N TRP A 374 16.02 -5.01 -9.90
CA TRP A 374 16.24 -3.91 -10.84
C TRP A 374 17.70 -3.88 -11.31
N PRO A 375 17.96 -3.72 -12.61
CA PRO A 375 19.32 -3.69 -13.15
C PRO A 375 20.07 -2.43 -12.70
N ASP A 376 21.39 -2.53 -12.64
CA ASP A 376 22.27 -1.39 -12.41
C ASP A 376 22.04 -0.34 -13.51
N SER A 377 21.59 0.83 -13.08
CA SER A 377 21.12 1.90 -13.95
C SER A 377 21.05 3.21 -13.17
N PHE A 378 21.03 4.34 -13.87
CA PHE A 378 20.83 5.66 -13.25
C PHE A 378 19.59 5.69 -12.33
N PHE A 379 18.51 5.05 -12.74
CA PHE A 379 17.30 4.90 -11.93
C PHE A 379 17.57 4.14 -10.63
N LYS A 380 18.32 3.03 -10.69
CA LYS A 380 18.73 2.24 -9.52
C LYS A 380 19.61 3.05 -8.58
N THR A 381 20.49 3.90 -9.10
CA THR A 381 21.33 4.80 -8.28
C THR A 381 20.48 5.82 -7.51
N ILE A 382 19.45 6.40 -8.13
CA ILE A 382 18.53 7.33 -7.46
C ILE A 382 17.69 6.59 -6.41
N MET A 383 17.03 5.51 -6.83
CA MET A 383 15.97 4.88 -6.04
C MET A 383 16.49 3.86 -5.04
N GLY A 384 17.66 3.26 -5.28
CA GLY A 384 18.12 2.09 -4.54
C GLY A 384 17.10 0.97 -4.68
N ASP A 385 16.53 0.51 -3.56
CA ASP A 385 15.41 -0.43 -3.55
C ASP A 385 14.07 0.24 -3.23
N ARG A 386 13.97 1.58 -3.21
CA ARG A 386 12.74 2.31 -2.88
C ARG A 386 11.87 2.53 -4.11
N MET A 387 10.55 2.54 -3.94
CA MET A 387 9.64 2.96 -5.01
C MET A 387 9.66 4.49 -5.15
N PRO A 388 9.53 5.03 -6.37
CA PRO A 388 9.31 6.47 -6.56
C PRO A 388 8.04 6.92 -5.85
N MET A 389 8.10 8.08 -5.21
CA MET A 389 6.90 8.74 -4.71
C MET A 389 6.07 9.28 -5.89
N PRO A 390 4.73 9.34 -5.76
CA PRO A 390 3.88 9.97 -6.77
C PRO A 390 4.32 11.41 -7.08
N VAL A 391 4.29 11.81 -8.34
CA VAL A 391 4.67 13.16 -8.75
C VAL A 391 3.43 14.04 -8.70
N LEU A 392 3.25 14.75 -7.58
CA LEU A 392 2.06 15.56 -7.29
C LEU A 392 2.15 17.01 -7.82
N LEU A 393 2.76 17.19 -8.99
CA LEU A 393 2.88 18.51 -9.63
C LEU A 393 1.57 18.90 -10.31
N GLU A 394 1.30 20.21 -10.35
CA GLU A 394 0.12 20.75 -11.04
C GLU A 394 0.23 20.61 -12.56
N SER A 395 1.44 20.88 -13.09
CA SER A 395 1.74 20.77 -14.51
C SER A 395 2.08 19.34 -14.89
N ARG A 396 1.29 18.79 -15.82
CA ARG A 396 1.55 17.47 -16.37
C ARG A 396 2.84 17.43 -17.19
N ASP A 397 3.18 18.49 -17.94
CA ASP A 397 4.43 18.50 -18.73
C ASP A 397 5.65 18.37 -17.82
N GLU A 398 5.63 19.04 -16.67
CA GLU A 398 6.68 18.92 -15.67
C GLU A 398 6.73 17.53 -15.05
N ALA A 399 5.58 16.96 -14.68
CA ALA A 399 5.53 15.59 -14.16
C ALA A 399 6.09 14.58 -15.17
N VAL A 400 5.76 14.73 -16.46
CA VAL A 400 6.30 13.90 -17.54
C VAL A 400 7.82 14.05 -17.63
N ASN A 401 8.34 15.27 -17.53
CA ASN A 401 9.79 15.49 -17.52
C ASN A 401 10.45 14.81 -16.31
N VAL A 402 9.86 14.89 -15.11
CA VAL A 402 10.36 14.21 -13.92
C VAL A 402 10.44 12.69 -14.12
N HIS A 403 9.35 12.06 -14.56
CA HIS A 403 9.33 10.61 -14.80
C HIS A 403 10.38 10.17 -15.82
N GLN A 404 10.47 10.91 -16.92
CA GLN A 404 11.41 10.62 -18.00
C GLN A 404 12.87 10.79 -17.55
N LEU A 405 13.18 11.87 -16.84
CA LEU A 405 14.52 12.16 -16.34
C LEU A 405 14.97 11.11 -15.31
N ARG A 406 14.12 10.79 -14.31
CA ARG A 406 14.43 9.76 -13.31
C ARG A 406 14.57 8.37 -13.93
N ALA A 407 13.75 8.04 -14.93
CA ALA A 407 13.86 6.79 -15.67
C ALA A 407 15.10 6.72 -16.60
N GLY A 408 15.92 7.77 -16.63
CA GLY A 408 17.14 7.85 -17.46
C GLY A 408 16.86 8.02 -18.96
N HIS A 409 15.64 8.38 -19.35
CA HIS A 409 15.21 8.49 -20.74
C HIS A 409 14.31 9.70 -20.97
N TRP A 410 14.88 10.77 -21.52
CA TRP A 410 14.18 12.04 -21.71
C TRP A 410 13.95 12.40 -23.18
N SER A 411 12.70 12.66 -23.53
CA SER A 411 12.27 13.01 -24.90
C SER A 411 12.84 14.34 -25.40
N ARG A 412 13.36 15.20 -24.51
CA ARG A 412 14.00 16.48 -24.85
C ARG A 412 15.54 16.41 -24.85
N SER A 413 16.11 15.23 -24.57
CA SER A 413 17.56 15.02 -24.60
C SER A 413 18.07 14.89 -26.04
N GLN A 414 19.10 15.64 -26.38
CA GLN A 414 19.75 15.61 -27.70
C GLN A 414 20.44 14.27 -27.96
N SER A 415 21.13 13.71 -26.96
CA SER A 415 21.73 12.38 -27.09
C SER A 415 20.66 11.32 -27.40
N TYR A 416 19.49 11.44 -26.76
CA TYR A 416 18.35 10.58 -27.05
C TYR A 416 17.79 10.80 -28.45
N LEU A 417 17.53 12.04 -28.84
CA LEU A 417 16.94 12.41 -30.15
C LEU A 417 17.86 12.02 -31.31
N HIS A 418 19.17 12.22 -31.17
CA HIS A 418 20.16 11.80 -32.15
C HIS A 418 20.20 10.28 -32.31
N ARG A 419 20.20 9.53 -31.19
CA ARG A 419 20.20 8.07 -31.19
C ARG A 419 19.00 7.46 -31.92
N ILE A 420 17.87 8.15 -31.96
CA ILE A 420 16.65 7.69 -32.67
C ILE A 420 16.48 8.34 -34.05
N GLY A 421 17.51 9.02 -34.57
CA GLY A 421 17.49 9.63 -35.90
C GLY A 421 16.58 10.86 -36.03
N ARG A 422 16.16 11.47 -34.90
CA ARG A 422 15.33 12.69 -34.89
C ARG A 422 16.16 13.98 -34.88
N ARG A 423 17.48 13.86 -34.73
CA ARG A 423 18.44 14.96 -34.81
C ARG A 423 19.68 14.51 -35.60
N PRO A 424 19.57 14.37 -36.93
CA PRO A 424 20.74 14.03 -37.75
C PRO A 424 21.73 15.19 -37.81
N GLU A 425 23.02 14.88 -37.85
CA GLU A 425 24.09 15.78 -38.27
C GLU A 425 24.56 15.37 -39.68
N ARG A 426 25.23 16.30 -40.38
CA ARG A 426 25.68 16.09 -41.77
C ARG A 426 26.49 14.80 -41.96
N ASP A 427 27.45 14.56 -41.06
CA ASP A 427 28.40 13.43 -41.16
C ASP A 427 28.01 12.26 -40.25
N CYS A 428 26.92 12.38 -39.50
CA CYS A 428 26.39 11.34 -38.64
C CYS A 428 24.86 11.51 -38.56
N PRO A 429 24.07 10.76 -39.34
CA PRO A 429 22.61 10.91 -39.29
C PRO A 429 22.01 10.28 -38.02
N GLN A 430 22.65 9.23 -37.47
CA GLN A 430 22.20 8.52 -36.27
C GLN A 430 23.32 7.65 -35.70
N CYS A 431 23.71 7.85 -34.45
CA CYS A 431 24.55 6.92 -33.70
C CYS A 431 24.21 6.90 -32.20
N SER A 432 24.78 5.94 -31.47
CA SER A 432 24.68 5.84 -30.01
C SER A 432 25.90 6.37 -29.27
N ASP A 433 26.86 6.99 -29.97
CA ASP A 433 28.09 7.50 -29.38
C ASP A 433 27.82 8.81 -28.61
N LEU A 434 28.11 8.79 -27.30
CA LEU A 434 27.94 9.94 -26.42
C LEU A 434 29.02 11.02 -26.63
N ALA A 435 30.14 10.68 -27.28
CA ALA A 435 31.17 11.66 -27.66
C ALA A 435 30.79 12.43 -28.93
N CYS A 436 29.79 11.97 -29.69
CA CYS A 436 29.32 12.63 -30.90
C CYS A 436 28.89 14.08 -30.60
N PRO A 437 29.30 15.08 -31.41
CA PRO A 437 28.86 16.46 -31.25
C PRO A 437 27.32 16.61 -31.19
N ALA A 438 26.60 15.78 -31.94
CA ALA A 438 25.13 15.72 -31.95
C ALA A 438 24.53 15.28 -30.61
N ALA A 439 25.29 14.57 -29.77
CA ALA A 439 24.86 14.10 -28.46
C ALA A 439 25.17 15.09 -27.33
N ARG A 440 25.91 16.18 -27.60
CA ARG A 440 26.32 17.15 -26.58
C ARG A 440 25.15 17.94 -25.97
N CYS A 441 25.28 18.26 -24.70
CA CYS A 441 24.41 19.14 -23.93
C CYS A 441 24.33 20.51 -24.61
N LEU A 442 23.12 20.98 -24.92
CA LEU A 442 22.94 22.28 -25.58
C LEU A 442 23.31 23.45 -24.67
N VAL A 443 23.22 23.24 -23.36
CA VAL A 443 23.42 24.29 -22.36
C VAL A 443 24.91 24.48 -22.08
N CYS A 444 25.67 23.43 -21.74
CA CYS A 444 27.09 23.57 -21.43
C CYS A 444 28.05 23.17 -22.56
N ARG A 445 27.61 22.38 -23.55
CA ARG A 445 28.42 21.87 -24.67
C ARG A 445 29.65 21.02 -24.30
N GLU A 446 29.83 20.70 -23.02
CA GLU A 446 30.98 19.94 -22.50
C GLU A 446 30.71 18.45 -22.30
N GLY A 447 29.47 18.08 -21.97
CA GLY A 447 29.09 16.68 -21.69
C GLY A 447 27.99 16.18 -22.61
N PRO A 448 27.73 14.86 -22.66
CA PRO A 448 26.60 14.32 -23.38
C PRO A 448 25.29 14.76 -22.71
N ASP A 449 24.27 15.08 -23.50
CA ASP A 449 22.97 15.51 -23.03
C ASP A 449 22.15 14.33 -22.50
N THR A 450 22.57 13.74 -21.38
CA THR A 450 21.87 12.65 -20.70
C THR A 450 21.14 13.16 -19.47
N PRO A 451 20.07 12.48 -19.00
CA PRO A 451 19.42 12.86 -17.75
C PRO A 451 20.37 12.93 -16.56
N GLU A 452 21.34 12.01 -16.49
CA GLU A 452 22.39 12.05 -15.46
C GLU A 452 23.23 13.32 -15.56
N HIS A 453 23.68 13.69 -16.76
CA HIS A 453 24.43 14.92 -16.96
C HIS A 453 23.60 16.15 -16.55
N VAL A 454 22.37 16.25 -17.04
CA VAL A 454 21.45 17.37 -16.75
C VAL A 454 21.23 17.50 -15.23
N LEU A 455 20.92 16.40 -14.55
CA LEU A 455 20.54 16.44 -13.14
C LEU A 455 21.73 16.53 -12.18
N LEU A 456 22.91 16.00 -12.52
CA LEU A 456 24.01 15.87 -11.56
C LEU A 456 25.29 16.62 -11.96
N ARG A 457 25.54 16.84 -13.25
CA ARG A 457 26.89 17.21 -13.73
C ARG A 457 26.95 18.52 -14.52
N CYS A 458 25.85 18.96 -15.12
CA CYS A 458 25.84 20.13 -16.02
C CYS A 458 26.30 21.39 -15.25
N PRO A 459 27.42 22.04 -15.62
CA PRO A 459 27.99 23.17 -14.87
C PRO A 459 27.04 24.37 -14.83
N CYS A 460 26.29 24.61 -15.90
CA CYS A 460 25.30 25.71 -15.96
C CYS A 460 24.15 25.54 -14.96
N LEU A 461 23.91 24.32 -14.47
CA LEU A 461 22.91 24.04 -13.45
C LEU A 461 23.50 23.95 -12.03
N ALA A 462 24.80 24.21 -11.84
CA ALA A 462 25.44 24.12 -10.53
C ALA A 462 24.79 25.04 -9.49
N GLY A 463 24.50 26.29 -9.84
CA GLY A 463 23.82 27.24 -8.95
C GLY A 463 22.38 26.81 -8.61
N ALA A 464 21.66 26.19 -9.56
CA ALA A 464 20.34 25.64 -9.29
C ALA A 464 20.41 24.47 -8.30
N ARG A 465 21.37 23.55 -8.48
CA ARG A 465 21.60 22.43 -7.55
C ARG A 465 22.02 22.90 -6.16
N LEU A 466 22.90 23.90 -6.06
CA LEU A 466 23.29 24.47 -4.77
C LEU A 466 22.09 25.05 -4.02
N ARG A 467 21.24 25.83 -4.71
CA ARG A 467 20.04 26.43 -4.09
C ARG A 467 18.99 25.41 -3.68
N LEU A 468 18.76 24.37 -4.49
CA LEU A 468 17.68 23.41 -4.28
C LEU A 468 18.09 22.25 -3.37
N LEU A 469 19.34 21.80 -3.45
CA LEU A 469 19.83 20.55 -2.88
C LEU A 469 20.99 20.77 -1.90
N GLY A 470 21.47 22.01 -1.73
CA GLY A 470 22.57 22.35 -0.85
C GLY A 470 23.96 21.96 -1.38
N ASN A 471 24.06 21.41 -2.59
CA ASN A 471 25.33 20.96 -3.18
C ASN A 471 25.33 21.10 -4.72
N ILE A 472 26.47 21.50 -5.29
CA ILE A 472 26.68 21.58 -6.75
C ILE A 472 26.82 20.20 -7.42
N ARG A 473 27.16 19.16 -6.66
CA ARG A 473 27.23 17.75 -7.05
C ARG A 473 26.41 16.93 -6.04
N PRO A 474 25.07 17.00 -6.13
CA PRO A 474 24.20 16.38 -5.15
C PRO A 474 24.32 14.85 -5.20
N ASP A 475 23.98 14.21 -4.08
CA ASP A 475 23.84 12.77 -4.03
C ASP A 475 22.63 12.35 -4.91
N PRO A 476 22.75 11.31 -5.76
CA PRO A 476 21.65 10.88 -6.63
C PRO A 476 20.34 10.58 -5.90
N THR A 477 20.39 10.17 -4.63
CA THR A 477 19.18 9.89 -3.84
C THR A 477 18.36 11.14 -3.51
N GLN A 478 18.95 12.33 -3.58
CA GLN A 478 18.23 13.60 -3.47
C GLN A 478 17.26 13.82 -4.66
N LEU A 479 17.52 13.17 -5.81
CA LEU A 479 16.63 13.21 -6.99
C LEU A 479 15.37 12.34 -6.85
N ARG A 480 15.15 11.73 -5.69
CA ARG A 480 13.86 11.09 -5.36
C ARG A 480 12.75 12.13 -5.24
N ASP A 481 13.09 13.34 -4.80
CA ASP A 481 12.15 14.46 -4.76
C ASP A 481 11.80 14.92 -6.18
N GLY A 482 10.53 14.75 -6.55
CA GLY A 482 10.01 15.20 -7.84
C GLY A 482 10.02 16.71 -8.00
N GLY A 483 9.91 17.47 -6.89
CA GLY A 483 9.97 18.94 -6.90
C GLY A 483 11.34 19.45 -7.34
N ALA A 484 12.41 18.91 -6.73
CA ALA A 484 13.78 19.20 -7.12
C ALA A 484 14.06 18.85 -8.59
N VAL A 485 13.66 17.66 -9.06
CA VAL A 485 13.86 17.25 -10.47
C VAL A 485 13.11 18.17 -11.43
N ALA A 486 11.89 18.58 -11.10
CA ALA A 486 11.11 19.51 -11.91
C ALA A 486 11.78 20.88 -12.01
N ALA A 487 12.29 21.41 -10.88
CA ALA A 487 12.98 22.68 -10.84
C ALA A 487 14.29 22.67 -11.67
N LEU A 488 15.06 21.58 -11.60
CA LEU A 488 16.25 21.40 -12.44
C LEU A 488 15.89 21.28 -13.92
N SER A 489 14.81 20.56 -14.25
CA SER A 489 14.31 20.46 -15.62
C SER A 489 13.90 21.83 -16.18
N ARG A 490 13.17 22.64 -15.39
CA ARG A 490 12.82 24.02 -15.76
C ARG A 490 14.07 24.86 -16.03
N GLY A 491 15.04 24.84 -15.11
CA GLY A 491 16.29 25.59 -15.26
C GLY A 491 17.06 25.19 -16.51
N TYR A 492 17.12 23.88 -16.83
CA TYR A 492 17.74 23.41 -18.06
C TYR A 492 17.05 23.99 -19.30
N LEU A 493 15.71 23.93 -19.34
CA LEU A 493 14.92 24.39 -20.47
C LEU A 493 14.99 25.92 -20.64
N SER A 494 15.08 26.68 -19.55
CA SER A 494 15.25 28.15 -19.63
C SER A 494 16.60 28.51 -20.26
N HIS A 495 17.67 27.75 -20.00
CA HIS A 495 18.96 27.98 -20.65
C HIS A 495 18.97 27.65 -22.15
N GLN A 496 18.00 26.86 -22.64
CA GLN A 496 17.86 26.57 -24.06
C GLN A 496 17.08 27.64 -24.83
N GLN A 497 16.32 28.49 -24.14
CA GLN A 497 15.65 29.61 -24.78
C GLN A 497 16.71 30.65 -25.19
N PRO A 498 16.64 31.20 -26.41
CA PRO A 498 17.48 32.34 -26.77
C PRO A 498 17.27 33.44 -25.72
N LEU A 499 18.35 33.98 -25.15
CA LEU A 499 18.28 35.25 -24.43
C LEU A 499 17.62 36.23 -25.39
N GLY A 500 16.41 36.69 -25.05
CA GLY A 500 15.63 37.57 -25.90
C GLY A 500 16.35 38.89 -26.10
N TYR A 501 17.26 38.95 -27.07
CA TYR A 501 17.50 40.17 -27.79
C TYR A 501 16.26 40.39 -28.64
N GLY A 502 15.55 41.49 -28.36
CA GLY A 502 14.49 41.98 -29.22
C GLY A 502 14.96 41.96 -30.67
N ARG A 503 14.03 41.67 -31.58
CA ARG A 503 14.31 41.84 -33.02
C ARG A 503 14.91 43.24 -33.24
N PRO A 504 15.95 43.37 -34.08
CA PRO A 504 16.43 44.69 -34.50
C PRO A 504 15.31 45.50 -35.15
#